data_AF-A0A6V8PGC7-F1
#
_entry.id   AF-A0A6V8PGC7-F1
#
_cell.length_a   1.000
_cell.length_b   1.000
_cell.length_c   1.000
_cell.angle_alpha   90.00
_cell.angle_beta   90.00
_cell.angle_gamma   90.00
#
_symmetry.space_group_name_H-M   'P 1'
#
loop_
_entity.id
_entity.type
_entity.pdbx_description
1 polymer ?
#
loop_
_entity_poly.entity_id
_entity_poly.type
_entity_poly.pdbx_seq_one_letter_code
_entity_poly.pdbx_strand_id
1 'polypeptide(L)'
;MYAAELHGKVPSGITRMEDILASNVFSFFKYANREIFLKGYLDRLGFKISSQEAIEAELIFWPRYEEKTEPDLVILTGNYYLLIEAKYLSDFGGETEKTKAQLTREIEGGMLEARNYNKNFRLIAITADYIYKKNKFKSVPECFSHYLTWTNWQQVSSFLNDILNNNLNLTRHEREFALDLYKLLDRKNLRWFKGFSILNSSFSFLSNLR
;
A
#
# COMPACT_ATOMS: atom_id res chain seq x y z
N MET A 1 4.89 0.15 -15.94
CA MET A 1 4.11 -1.07 -16.26
C MET A 1 2.61 -0.83 -16.39
N TYR A 2 2.06 0.26 -15.82
CA TYR A 2 0.61 0.51 -15.76
C TYR A 2 -0.08 0.41 -17.12
N ALA A 3 0.43 1.09 -18.14
CA ALA A 3 -0.16 1.06 -19.49
C ALA A 3 -0.28 -0.37 -20.05
N ALA A 4 0.77 -1.19 -19.91
CA ALA A 4 0.74 -2.57 -20.42
C ALA A 4 -0.34 -3.41 -19.71
N GLU A 5 -0.48 -3.30 -18.39
CA GLU A 5 -1.53 -3.97 -17.64
C GLU A 5 -2.93 -3.42 -17.97
N LEU A 6 -3.06 -2.10 -18.06
CA LEU A 6 -4.29 -1.39 -18.42
C LEU A 6 -4.75 -1.66 -19.87
N HIS A 7 -3.85 -2.08 -20.75
CA HIS A 7 -4.19 -2.51 -22.10
C HIS A 7 -4.24 -4.04 -22.27
N GLY A 8 -4.15 -4.79 -21.17
CA GLY A 8 -4.22 -6.26 -21.19
C GLY A 8 -3.05 -6.93 -21.93
N LYS A 9 -1.91 -6.25 -22.03
CA LYS A 9 -0.70 -6.77 -22.69
C LYS A 9 0.16 -7.63 -21.76
N VAL A 10 -0.09 -7.59 -20.46
CA VAL A 10 0.60 -8.41 -19.46
C VAL A 10 -0.23 -9.66 -19.16
N PRO A 11 0.36 -10.88 -19.21
CA PRO A 11 -0.32 -12.12 -18.86
C PRO A 11 -0.94 -12.11 -17.47
N SER A 12 -2.12 -12.74 -17.34
CA SER A 12 -2.90 -12.73 -16.10
C SER A 12 -2.12 -13.30 -14.89
N GLY A 13 -1.31 -14.34 -15.11
CA GLY A 13 -0.44 -14.92 -14.08
C GLY A 13 0.50 -13.89 -13.45
N ILE A 14 1.10 -13.01 -14.25
CA ILE A 14 2.00 -11.94 -13.78
C ILE A 14 1.22 -10.83 -13.10
N THR A 15 0.09 -10.40 -13.67
CA THR A 15 -0.72 -9.31 -13.09
C THR A 15 -1.34 -9.63 -11.73
N ARG A 16 -1.39 -10.92 -11.37
CA ARG A 16 -1.89 -11.44 -10.09
C ARG A 16 -0.79 -11.61 -9.05
N MET A 17 0.47 -11.38 -9.41
CA MET A 17 1.58 -11.43 -8.47
C MET A 17 1.53 -10.24 -7.51
N GLU A 18 1.72 -10.54 -6.24
CA GLU A 18 1.75 -9.60 -5.14
C GLU A 18 2.88 -8.59 -5.28
N ASP A 19 4.08 -9.08 -5.55
CA ASP A 19 5.29 -8.27 -5.76
C ASP A 19 5.11 -7.26 -6.89
N ILE A 20 4.36 -7.64 -7.93
CA ILE A 20 4.04 -6.76 -9.06
C ILE A 20 3.10 -5.63 -8.62
N LEU A 21 2.08 -5.92 -7.80
CA LEU A 21 1.19 -4.91 -7.25
C LEU A 21 1.92 -4.00 -6.26
N ALA A 22 2.70 -4.56 -5.35
CA ALA A 22 3.51 -3.83 -4.38
C ALA A 22 4.52 -2.92 -5.10
N SER A 23 5.25 -3.46 -6.07
CA SER A 23 6.19 -2.70 -6.90
C SER A 23 5.50 -1.55 -7.63
N ASN A 24 4.35 -1.80 -8.27
CA ASN A 24 3.57 -0.76 -8.95
C ASN A 24 3.16 0.38 -8.00
N VAL A 25 2.61 0.05 -6.83
CA VAL A 25 2.11 1.03 -5.86
C VAL A 25 3.26 1.81 -5.19
N PHE A 26 4.29 1.12 -4.73
CA PHE A 26 5.37 1.79 -3.99
C PHE A 26 6.39 2.45 -4.90
N SER A 27 6.53 2.01 -6.16
CA SER A 27 7.29 2.78 -7.15
C SER A 27 6.60 4.10 -7.49
N PHE A 28 5.27 4.14 -7.51
CA PHE A 28 4.55 5.41 -7.60
C PHE A 28 4.95 6.35 -6.47
N PHE A 29 4.87 5.90 -5.22
CA PHE A 29 5.29 6.72 -4.08
C PHE A 29 6.78 7.11 -4.12
N LYS A 30 7.64 6.27 -4.69
CA LYS A 30 9.08 6.54 -4.84
C LYS A 30 9.37 7.66 -5.84
N TYR A 31 8.63 7.72 -6.95
CA TYR A 31 8.95 8.59 -8.09
C TYR A 31 7.97 9.76 -8.29
N ALA A 32 6.77 9.70 -7.72
CA ALA A 32 5.85 10.83 -7.70
C ALA A 32 6.32 11.89 -6.70
N ASN A 33 5.65 13.05 -6.71
CA ASN A 33 5.90 14.10 -5.74
C ASN A 33 5.62 13.61 -4.30
N ARG A 34 6.70 13.34 -3.56
CA ARG A 34 6.65 12.68 -2.25
C ARG A 34 5.98 13.54 -1.18
N GLU A 35 6.07 14.87 -1.30
CA GLU A 35 5.39 15.79 -0.39
C GLU A 35 3.86 15.68 -0.52
N ILE A 36 3.35 15.44 -1.72
CA ILE A 36 1.91 15.25 -1.94
C ILE A 36 1.52 13.81 -1.64
N PHE A 37 2.17 12.85 -2.31
CA PHE A 37 1.70 11.47 -2.36
C PHE A 37 2.19 10.60 -1.21
N LEU A 38 3.51 10.53 -0.98
CA LEU A 38 4.06 9.67 0.08
C LEU A 38 3.68 10.22 1.46
N LYS A 39 3.96 11.51 1.72
CA LYS A 39 3.57 12.17 2.96
C LYS A 39 2.07 12.08 3.19
N GLY A 40 1.25 12.42 2.20
CA GLY A 40 -0.21 12.38 2.32
C GLY A 40 -0.75 10.98 2.64
N TYR A 41 -0.15 9.93 2.05
CA TYR A 41 -0.53 8.56 2.35
C TYR A 41 -0.09 8.13 3.75
N LEU A 42 1.15 8.42 4.15
CA LEU A 42 1.67 8.14 5.49
C LEU A 42 0.88 8.89 6.57
N ASP A 43 0.50 10.14 6.31
CA ASP A 43 -0.36 10.96 7.17
C ASP A 43 -1.71 10.29 7.44
N ARG A 44 -2.29 9.63 6.42
CA ARG A 44 -3.55 8.88 6.49
C ARG A 44 -3.42 7.61 7.32
N LEU A 45 -2.24 6.98 7.29
CA LEU A 45 -1.91 5.82 8.12
C LEU A 45 -1.55 6.20 9.56
N GLY A 46 -1.47 7.49 9.88
CA GLY A 46 -1.13 8.00 11.21
C GLY A 46 0.35 8.28 11.44
N PHE A 47 1.19 8.18 10.41
CA PHE A 47 2.61 8.50 10.49
C PHE A 47 2.84 9.96 10.11
N LYS A 48 3.06 10.79 11.14
CA LYS A 48 3.31 12.22 10.95
C LYS A 48 4.78 12.44 10.62
N ILE A 49 5.03 12.91 9.40
CA ILE A 49 6.34 13.34 8.90
C ILE A 49 6.23 14.72 8.24
N SER A 50 7.33 15.45 8.21
CA SER A 50 7.48 16.71 7.48
C SER A 50 7.61 16.48 5.97
N SER A 51 7.46 17.56 5.19
CA SER A 51 7.70 17.51 3.73
C SER A 51 9.14 17.12 3.41
N GLN A 52 10.11 17.62 4.18
CA GLN A 52 11.52 17.29 3.99
C GLN A 52 11.78 15.79 4.23
N GLU A 53 11.27 15.24 5.33
CA GLU A 53 11.40 13.80 5.63
C GLU A 53 10.74 12.91 4.57
N ALA A 54 9.67 13.38 3.92
CA ALA A 54 9.04 12.68 2.81
C ALA A 54 9.90 12.72 1.53
N ILE A 55 10.49 13.86 1.22
CA ILE A 55 11.40 14.04 0.08
C ILE A 55 12.64 13.14 0.24
N GLU A 56 13.23 13.15 1.44
CA GLU A 56 14.44 12.39 1.80
C GLU A 56 14.18 10.90 2.04
N ALA A 57 12.92 10.46 2.09
CA ALA A 57 12.57 9.09 2.40
C ALA A 57 13.27 8.09 1.46
N GLU A 58 13.84 7.03 2.03
CA GLU A 58 14.42 5.92 1.28
C GLU A 58 13.40 4.79 1.16
N LEU A 59 13.11 4.37 -0.07
CA LEU A 59 12.24 3.24 -0.39
C LEU A 59 13.09 2.08 -0.91
N ILE A 60 13.32 1.09 -0.04
CA ILE A 60 14.18 -0.06 -0.24
C ILE A 60 13.28 -1.28 -0.49
N PHE A 61 13.26 -1.78 -1.72
CA PHE A 61 12.44 -2.92 -2.11
C PHE A 61 13.18 -4.22 -1.82
N TRP A 62 12.46 -5.21 -1.28
CA TRP A 62 12.98 -6.57 -1.04
C TRP A 62 14.34 -6.60 -0.31
N PRO A 63 14.53 -5.85 0.80
CA PRO A 63 15.74 -6.01 1.59
C PRO A 63 15.81 -7.43 2.15
N ARG A 64 17.01 -7.96 2.34
CA ARG A 64 17.22 -9.31 2.89
C ARG A 64 17.72 -9.22 4.31
N TYR A 65 17.01 -9.85 5.24
CA TYR A 65 17.46 -9.97 6.63
C TYR A 65 18.22 -11.28 6.85
N GLU A 66 19.03 -11.33 7.92
CA GLU A 66 19.89 -12.48 8.24
C GLU A 66 19.11 -13.80 8.39
N GLU A 67 17.85 -13.76 8.83
CA GLU A 67 16.96 -14.93 8.93
C GLU A 67 16.23 -15.30 7.62
N LYS A 68 16.70 -14.80 6.47
CA LYS A 68 16.13 -15.03 5.12
C LYS A 68 14.68 -14.56 4.95
N THR A 69 14.19 -13.65 5.77
CA THR A 69 12.99 -12.89 5.41
C THR A 69 13.36 -11.83 4.38
N GLU A 70 12.41 -11.57 3.48
CA GLU A 70 12.53 -10.60 2.40
C GLU A 70 11.20 -9.83 2.37
N PRO A 71 11.02 -8.81 3.23
CA PRO A 71 9.79 -8.02 3.22
C PRO A 71 9.66 -7.26 1.89
N ASP A 72 8.44 -6.93 1.50
CA ASP A 72 8.20 -6.28 0.20
C ASP A 72 8.88 -4.92 0.06
N LEU A 73 8.87 -4.13 1.14
CA LEU A 73 9.44 -2.78 1.16
C LEU A 73 9.82 -2.36 2.57
N VAL A 74 10.90 -1.60 2.69
CA VAL A 74 11.18 -0.76 3.84
C VAL A 74 11.18 0.72 3.41
N ILE A 75 10.50 1.55 4.21
CA ILE A 75 10.54 3.01 4.09
C ILE A 75 11.29 3.57 5.30
N LEU A 76 12.44 4.17 5.06
CA LEU A 76 13.19 4.94 6.06
C LEU A 76 12.82 6.41 5.89
N THR A 77 12.17 7.01 6.90
CA THR A 77 11.75 8.42 6.84
C THR A 77 11.64 9.00 8.23
N GLY A 78 12.21 10.19 8.45
CA GLY A 78 12.26 10.80 9.78
C GLY A 78 12.77 9.83 10.85
N ASN A 79 12.00 9.69 11.93
CA ASN A 79 12.28 8.74 13.01
C ASN A 79 11.68 7.34 12.79
N TYR A 80 11.16 7.01 11.62
CA TYR A 80 10.44 5.75 11.36
C TYR A 80 11.22 4.76 10.51
N TYR A 81 11.17 3.51 10.93
CA TYR A 81 11.47 2.33 10.10
C TYR A 81 10.14 1.65 9.81
N LEU A 82 9.59 1.86 8.61
CA LEU A 82 8.31 1.31 8.21
C LEU A 82 8.54 0.10 7.30
N LEU A 83 8.33 -1.10 7.84
CA LEU A 83 8.35 -2.34 7.06
C LEU A 83 6.96 -2.57 6.47
N ILE A 84 6.88 -2.76 5.16
CA ILE A 84 5.63 -3.10 4.47
C ILE A 84 5.65 -4.59 4.15
N GLU A 85 4.58 -5.26 4.53
CA GLU A 85 4.26 -6.60 4.06
C GLU A 85 2.92 -6.55 3.32
N ALA A 86 2.96 -6.85 2.03
CA ALA A 86 1.82 -6.82 1.14
C ALA A 86 1.18 -8.19 1.01
N LYS A 87 -0.14 -8.21 0.87
CA LYS A 87 -0.92 -9.40 0.47
C LYS A 87 -1.95 -9.05 -0.59
N TYR A 88 -1.99 -9.80 -1.69
CA TYR A 88 -3.03 -9.62 -2.72
C TYR A 88 -4.04 -10.78 -2.77
N LEU A 89 -3.58 -11.99 -3.06
CA LEU A 89 -4.44 -13.17 -3.23
C LEU A 89 -4.11 -14.31 -2.26
N SER A 90 -3.07 -14.15 -1.46
CA SER A 90 -2.57 -15.09 -0.48
C SER A 90 -2.81 -14.59 0.94
N ASP A 91 -2.65 -15.49 1.90
CA ASP A 91 -2.56 -15.17 3.33
C ASP A 91 -1.10 -15.16 3.79
N PHE A 92 -0.86 -14.59 4.99
CA PHE A 92 0.46 -14.65 5.63
C PHE A 92 0.82 -16.09 6.00
N GLY A 93 2.09 -16.44 5.85
CA GLY A 93 2.61 -17.75 6.22
C GLY A 93 2.40 -18.06 7.71
N GLY A 94 1.73 -19.18 7.99
CA GLY A 94 1.53 -19.67 9.35
C GLY A 94 2.81 -20.21 9.98
N GLU A 95 2.72 -20.51 11.28
CA GLU A 95 3.76 -21.24 11.99
C GLU A 95 3.83 -22.70 11.51
N THR A 96 5.05 -23.24 11.45
CA THR A 96 5.32 -24.65 11.17
C THR A 96 6.21 -25.22 12.26
N GLU A 97 6.40 -26.55 12.30
CA GLU A 97 7.32 -27.20 13.25
C GLU A 97 8.76 -26.64 13.19
N LYS A 98 9.14 -26.03 12.07
CA LYS A 98 10.51 -25.54 11.82
C LYS A 98 10.63 -24.01 11.83
N THR A 99 9.53 -23.28 11.74
CA THR A 99 9.57 -21.83 11.51
C THR A 99 8.44 -21.13 12.22
N LYS A 100 8.78 -20.05 12.94
CA LYS A 100 7.78 -19.09 13.44
C LYS A 100 6.93 -18.56 12.29
N ALA A 101 5.71 -18.14 12.62
CA ALA A 101 4.82 -17.47 11.68
C ALA A 101 5.52 -16.28 11.00
N GLN A 102 5.16 -16.05 9.73
CA GLN A 102 5.83 -15.06 8.88
C GLN A 102 5.86 -13.67 9.53
N LEU A 103 4.70 -13.13 9.92
CA LEU A 103 4.62 -11.79 10.52
C LEU A 103 5.43 -11.65 11.81
N THR A 104 5.58 -12.72 12.59
CA THR A 104 6.41 -12.71 13.80
C THR A 104 7.88 -12.52 13.44
N ARG A 105 8.36 -13.24 12.42
CA ARG A 105 9.75 -13.10 11.93
C ARG A 105 10.00 -11.72 11.32
N GLU A 106 9.05 -11.18 10.55
CA GLU A 106 9.18 -9.82 9.98
C GLU A 106 9.25 -8.75 11.07
N ILE A 107 8.47 -8.88 12.14
CA ILE A 107 8.51 -7.94 13.27
C ILE A 107 9.85 -8.05 14.00
N GLU A 108 10.30 -9.26 14.33
CA GLU A 108 11.57 -9.47 15.03
C GLU A 108 12.77 -8.93 14.22
N GLY A 109 12.84 -9.28 12.93
CA GLY A 109 13.89 -8.81 12.02
C GLY A 109 13.85 -7.30 11.79
N GLY A 110 12.66 -6.76 11.52
CA GLY A 110 12.48 -5.33 11.32
C GLY A 110 12.80 -4.50 12.57
N MET A 111 12.50 -5.01 13.78
CA MET A 111 12.90 -4.37 15.03
C MET A 111 14.42 -4.36 15.21
N LEU A 112 15.11 -5.43 14.86
CA LEU A 112 16.58 -5.49 14.91
C LEU A 112 17.19 -4.45 13.96
N GLU A 113 16.73 -4.43 12.71
CA GLU A 113 17.20 -3.46 11.72
C GLU A 113 16.89 -2.01 12.10
N ALA A 114 15.68 -1.75 12.60
CA ALA A 114 15.32 -0.40 13.06
C ALA A 114 16.25 0.12 14.17
N ARG A 115 16.76 -0.76 15.05
CA ARG A 115 17.76 -0.37 16.06
C ARG A 115 19.08 0.02 15.42
N ASN A 116 19.54 -0.71 14.39
CA ASN A 116 20.76 -0.39 13.65
C ASN A 116 20.68 0.98 12.98
N TYR A 117 19.48 1.38 12.53
CA TYR A 117 19.21 2.70 11.96
C TYR A 117 18.85 3.78 13.00
N ASN A 118 18.74 3.44 14.29
CA ASN A 118 18.24 4.30 15.36
C ASN A 118 16.85 4.91 15.05
N LYS A 119 15.89 4.06 14.65
CA LYS A 119 14.53 4.45 14.27
C LYS A 119 13.45 3.65 15.02
N ASN A 120 12.25 4.21 15.07
CA ASN A 120 11.06 3.57 15.60
C ASN A 120 10.46 2.60 14.58
N PHE A 121 10.46 1.31 14.92
CA PHE A 121 9.91 0.26 14.08
C PHE A 121 8.38 0.26 14.03
N ARG A 122 7.83 0.07 12.83
CA ARG A 122 6.41 -0.27 12.58
C ARG A 122 6.31 -1.23 11.39
N LEU A 123 5.51 -2.27 11.53
CA LEU A 123 5.07 -3.12 10.42
C LEU A 123 3.72 -2.62 9.91
N ILE A 124 3.62 -2.39 8.61
CA ILE A 124 2.38 -2.05 7.90
C ILE A 124 1.99 -3.25 7.04
N ALA A 125 0.97 -3.97 7.46
CA ALA A 125 0.39 -5.06 6.70
C ALA A 125 -0.70 -4.50 5.77
N ILE A 126 -0.51 -4.65 4.45
CA ILE A 126 -1.50 -4.21 3.44
C ILE A 126 -2.14 -5.41 2.77
N THR A 127 -3.46 -5.49 2.79
CA THR A 127 -4.20 -6.64 2.23
C THR A 127 -5.23 -6.21 1.18
N ALA A 128 -5.78 -7.15 0.41
CA ALA A 128 -6.95 -6.89 -0.45
C ALA A 128 -8.30 -6.95 0.29
N ASP A 129 -8.29 -7.28 1.58
CA ASP A 129 -9.50 -7.39 2.38
C ASP A 129 -10.15 -6.02 2.63
N TYR A 130 -11.46 -5.93 2.38
CA TYR A 130 -12.24 -4.71 2.62
C TYR A 130 -12.29 -4.29 4.10
N ILE A 131 -12.21 -5.27 5.00
CA ILE A 131 -12.27 -5.08 6.45
C ILE A 131 -11.14 -5.85 7.12
N TYR A 132 -10.71 -5.37 8.30
CA TYR A 132 -9.72 -6.04 9.11
C TYR A 132 -10.21 -7.44 9.50
N LYS A 133 -9.43 -8.47 9.16
CA LYS A 133 -9.73 -9.87 9.51
C LYS A 133 -8.79 -10.34 10.60
N LYS A 134 -9.25 -10.31 11.86
CA LYS A 134 -8.48 -10.74 13.05
C LYS A 134 -7.79 -12.10 12.86
N ASN A 135 -8.46 -13.05 12.21
CA ASN A 135 -7.91 -14.38 11.95
C ASN A 135 -6.63 -14.41 11.11
N LYS A 136 -6.39 -13.41 10.25
CA LYS A 136 -5.13 -13.29 9.46
C LYS A 136 -3.93 -12.89 10.32
N PHE A 137 -4.19 -12.28 11.47
CA PHE A 137 -3.17 -11.77 12.39
C PHE A 137 -3.10 -12.55 13.70
N LYS A 138 -3.83 -13.68 13.80
CA LYS A 138 -3.91 -14.51 15.02
C LYS A 138 -2.55 -15.04 15.49
N SER A 139 -1.60 -15.17 14.56
CA SER A 139 -0.25 -15.67 14.83
C SER A 139 0.70 -14.59 15.34
N VAL A 140 0.28 -13.32 15.35
CA VAL A 140 1.07 -12.21 15.89
C VAL A 140 0.87 -12.21 17.42
N PRO A 141 1.93 -12.41 18.21
CA PRO A 141 1.85 -12.30 19.67
C PRO A 141 1.30 -10.95 20.12
N GLU A 142 0.55 -10.92 21.22
CA GLU A 142 -0.05 -9.69 21.75
C GLU A 142 0.99 -8.61 22.06
N CYS A 143 2.18 -9.01 22.53
CA CYS A 143 3.30 -8.11 22.77
C CYS A 143 3.87 -7.44 21.50
N PHE A 144 3.47 -7.88 20.31
CA PHE A 144 3.84 -7.27 19.03
C PHE A 144 2.70 -6.45 18.40
N SER A 145 1.50 -6.45 18.99
CA SER A 145 0.33 -5.77 18.45
C SER A 145 0.54 -4.27 18.22
N HIS A 146 1.29 -3.59 19.10
CA HIS A 146 1.56 -2.15 18.97
C HIS A 146 2.57 -1.79 17.88
N TYR A 147 3.30 -2.77 17.33
CA TYR A 147 4.16 -2.57 16.16
C TYR A 147 3.40 -2.73 14.85
N LEU A 148 2.22 -3.37 14.87
CA LEU A 148 1.45 -3.72 13.68
C LEU A 148 0.40 -2.67 13.36
N THR A 149 0.43 -2.14 12.14
CA THR A 149 -0.62 -1.34 11.53
C THR A 149 -1.21 -2.10 10.35
N TRP A 150 -2.53 -2.19 10.26
CA TRP A 150 -3.19 -2.78 9.10
C TRP A 150 -3.80 -1.70 8.20
N THR A 151 -3.65 -1.89 6.90
CA THR A 151 -4.36 -1.14 5.86
C THR A 151 -4.75 -2.06 4.70
N ASN A 152 -5.37 -1.51 3.67
CA ASN A 152 -5.75 -2.25 2.47
C ASN A 152 -5.51 -1.46 1.19
N TRP A 153 -5.47 -2.16 0.07
CA TRP A 153 -5.25 -1.53 -1.25
C TRP A 153 -6.36 -0.52 -1.61
N GLN A 154 -7.57 -0.71 -1.08
CA GLN A 154 -8.67 0.21 -1.26
C GLN A 154 -8.39 1.58 -0.61
N GLN A 155 -7.65 1.64 0.50
CA GLN A 155 -7.21 2.92 1.07
C GLN A 155 -6.25 3.68 0.15
N VAL A 156 -5.36 2.98 -0.56
CA VAL A 156 -4.47 3.59 -1.57
C VAL A 156 -5.31 4.21 -2.70
N SER A 157 -6.26 3.47 -3.26
CA SER A 157 -7.11 4.00 -4.34
C SER A 157 -8.03 5.12 -3.87
N SER A 158 -8.55 5.06 -2.64
CA SER A 158 -9.29 6.18 -2.03
C SER A 158 -8.41 7.41 -1.91
N PHE A 159 -7.18 7.26 -1.43
CA PHE A 159 -6.22 8.35 -1.31
C PHE A 159 -5.93 9.01 -2.66
N LEU A 160 -5.63 8.23 -3.68
CA LEU A 160 -5.42 8.76 -5.04
C LEU A 160 -6.66 9.49 -5.57
N ASN A 161 -7.86 8.91 -5.37
CA ASN A 161 -9.10 9.53 -5.79
C ASN A 161 -9.35 10.88 -5.08
N ASP A 162 -9.06 10.96 -3.78
CA ASP A 162 -9.20 12.21 -3.01
C ASP A 162 -8.25 13.28 -3.57
N ILE A 163 -6.97 12.94 -3.79
CA ILE A 163 -5.98 13.86 -4.37
C ILE A 163 -6.38 14.32 -5.79
N LEU A 164 -6.87 13.41 -6.64
CA LEU A 164 -7.28 13.71 -8.01
C LEU A 164 -8.51 14.62 -8.10
N ASN A 165 -9.44 14.50 -7.16
CA ASN A 165 -10.68 15.29 -7.11
C ASN A 165 -10.55 16.59 -6.31
N ASN A 166 -9.53 16.71 -5.46
CA ASN A 166 -9.24 17.95 -4.76
C ASN A 166 -8.57 18.96 -5.71
N ASN A 167 -8.78 20.26 -5.45
CA ASN A 167 -8.15 21.38 -6.16
C ASN A 167 -6.68 21.56 -5.78
N LEU A 168 -5.92 20.46 -5.71
CA LEU A 168 -4.48 20.51 -5.55
C LEU A 168 -3.86 20.91 -6.90
N ASN A 169 -2.85 21.79 -6.84
CA ASN A 169 -2.05 22.20 -7.99
C ASN A 169 -1.10 21.07 -8.41
N LEU A 170 -1.66 20.00 -8.95
CA LEU A 170 -0.90 18.93 -9.60
C LEU A 170 -0.48 19.39 -10.99
N THR A 171 0.78 19.17 -11.34
CA THR A 171 1.22 19.19 -12.73
C THR A 171 0.44 18.16 -13.55
N ARG A 172 0.39 18.37 -14.86
CA ARG A 172 -0.25 17.42 -15.78
C ARG A 172 0.32 16.00 -15.62
N HIS A 173 1.64 15.88 -15.50
CA HIS A 173 2.32 14.59 -15.37
C HIS A 173 2.00 13.88 -14.04
N GLU A 174 1.97 14.60 -12.92
CA GLU A 174 1.56 14.02 -11.62
C GLU A 174 0.12 13.53 -11.66
N ARG A 175 -0.78 14.31 -12.28
CA ARG A 175 -2.18 13.94 -12.44
C ARG A 175 -2.34 12.69 -13.31
N GLU A 176 -1.67 12.62 -14.46
CA GLU A 176 -1.71 11.46 -15.36
C GLU A 176 -1.14 10.21 -14.67
N PHE A 177 0.00 10.33 -13.97
CA PHE A 177 0.63 9.22 -13.27
C PHE A 177 -0.23 8.66 -12.12
N ALA A 178 -0.82 9.55 -11.31
CA ALA A 178 -1.76 9.18 -10.25
C ALA A 178 -3.04 8.56 -10.81
N LEU A 179 -3.56 9.08 -11.93
CA LEU A 179 -4.73 8.55 -12.60
C LEU A 179 -4.50 7.15 -13.16
N ASP A 180 -3.32 6.88 -13.72
CA ASP A 180 -2.98 5.55 -14.24
C ASP A 180 -2.89 4.51 -13.12
N LEU A 181 -2.26 4.83 -11.98
CA LEU A 181 -2.26 3.95 -10.82
C LEU A 181 -3.68 3.75 -10.27
N TYR A 182 -4.47 4.81 -10.16
CA TYR A 182 -5.86 4.72 -9.72
C TYR A 182 -6.68 3.77 -10.62
N LYS A 183 -6.59 3.93 -11.94
CA LYS A 183 -7.25 3.05 -12.92
C LYS A 183 -6.77 1.60 -12.81
N LEU A 184 -5.47 1.39 -12.54
CA LEU A 184 -4.93 0.04 -12.36
C LEU A 184 -5.54 -0.64 -11.12
N LEU A 185 -5.62 0.08 -10.00
CA LEU A 185 -6.25 -0.43 -8.77
C LEU A 185 -7.75 -0.68 -8.97
N ASP A 186 -8.46 0.20 -9.66
CA ASP A 186 -9.87 0.01 -10.01
C ASP A 186 -10.08 -1.26 -10.87
N ARG A 187 -9.27 -1.43 -11.92
CA ARG A 187 -9.30 -2.63 -12.77
C ARG A 187 -9.03 -3.93 -12.00
N LYS A 188 -8.24 -3.86 -10.92
CA LYS A 188 -7.96 -5.00 -10.02
C LYS A 188 -9.05 -5.20 -8.95
N ASN A 189 -10.16 -4.44 -9.01
CA ASN A 189 -11.23 -4.41 -7.98
C ASN A 189 -10.72 -3.99 -6.59
N LEU A 190 -9.67 -3.16 -6.55
CA LEU A 190 -9.05 -2.64 -5.33
C LEU A 190 -9.49 -1.19 -5.06
N ARG A 191 -10.74 -0.85 -5.39
CA ARG A 191 -11.37 0.43 -5.05
C ARG A 191 -12.47 0.26 -4.01
N TRP A 192 -12.73 1.31 -3.24
CA TRP A 192 -13.92 1.37 -2.40
C TRP A 192 -15.19 1.39 -3.25
N PHE A 193 -16.25 0.79 -2.69
CA PHE A 193 -17.59 0.90 -3.22
C PHE A 193 -18.06 2.36 -3.13
N LYS A 194 -18.40 2.98 -4.27
CA LYS A 194 -18.83 4.39 -4.35
C LYS A 194 -20.35 4.58 -4.10
N GLY A 195 -21.04 3.55 -3.56
CA GLY A 195 -22.49 3.57 -3.45
C GLY A 195 -23.19 3.43 -4.81
N PHE A 196 -24.52 3.47 -4.79
CA PHE A 196 -25.36 3.57 -6.00
C PHE A 196 -25.44 4.98 -6.58
N SER A 197 -24.64 5.93 -6.08
CA SER A 197 -24.64 7.32 -6.57
C SER A 197 -24.38 7.44 -8.08
N ILE A 198 -23.67 6.47 -8.66
CA ILE A 198 -23.42 6.33 -10.10
C ILE A 198 -24.68 5.94 -10.90
N LEU A 199 -25.67 5.29 -10.26
CA LEU A 199 -26.95 4.98 -10.89
C LEU A 199 -27.85 6.22 -11.01
N ASN A 200 -27.72 7.19 -10.10
CA ASN A 200 -28.55 8.40 -10.14
C ASN A 200 -28.19 9.35 -11.30
N SER A 201 -26.93 9.36 -11.75
CA SER A 201 -26.50 10.13 -12.92
C SER A 201 -26.91 9.48 -14.27
N SER A 202 -27.23 8.18 -14.26
CA SER A 202 -27.75 7.48 -15.44
C SER A 202 -29.29 7.56 -15.52
N PHE A 203 -29.98 7.71 -14.40
CA PHE A 203 -31.44 7.95 -14.38
C PHE A 203 -31.83 9.39 -14.76
N SER A 204 -30.99 10.40 -14.50
CA SER A 204 -31.26 11.77 -14.93
C SER A 204 -31.23 11.96 -16.47
N PHE A 205 -30.58 11.05 -17.20
CA PHE A 205 -30.58 11.06 -18.66
C PHE A 205 -31.88 10.50 -19.26
N LEU A 206 -32.58 9.63 -18.52
CA LEU A 206 -33.85 9.03 -18.94
C LEU A 206 -35.07 9.86 -18.54
N SER A 207 -34.95 10.75 -17.56
CA SER A 207 -36.03 11.66 -17.16
C SER A 207 -36.20 12.89 -18.05
N ASN A 208 -35.24 13.17 -18.95
CA ASN A 208 -35.28 14.29 -19.91
C ASN A 208 -35.81 13.89 -21.30
N LEU A 209 -36.42 12.71 -21.42
CA LEU A 209 -37.09 12.21 -22.63
C LEU A 209 -38.61 12.09 -22.47
N ARG A 210 -39.23 12.99 -21.68
CA ARG A 210 -40.69 13.14 -21.61
C ARG A 210 -41.11 14.56 -21.89
#